data_AF-A0A094LSX0-F1
#
_entry.id   AF-A0A094LSX0-F1
#
_cell.length_a   1.000
_cell.length_b   1.000
_cell.length_c   1.000
_cell.angle_alpha   90.00
_cell.angle_beta   90.00
_cell.angle_gamma   90.00
#
_symmetry.space_group_name_H-M   'P 1'
#
loop_
_entity.id
_entity.type
_entity.pdbx_description
1 polymer ?
#
loop_
_entity_poly.entity_id
_entity_poly.type
_entity_poly.pdbx_seq_one_letter_code
_entity_poly.pdbx_strand_id
1 'polypeptide(L)'
;MLFNVRNFFSTAKLTWTSKQLLRHFWYGPPAQMNVHLKGRDLLTLQNYTADELKYLLWMASDLKQRIKHKGEYLPLMQGKSLAMIFEKRSTRTRLSAETGFALLGGHASFLTTQDIHLGTNESLTDTARVLSGMTNAILARVYKHNDLDIMSKEATVPIINGLSNLYHPLQILADYLTLQ
;
A
#
# COMPACT_ATOMS: atom_id res chain seq x y z
N MET A 1 -63.88 -1.21 14.22
CA MET A 1 -63.54 -0.49 12.97
C MET A 1 -62.26 -1.09 12.43
N LEU A 2 -62.35 -1.66 11.24
CA LEU A 2 -61.31 -2.36 10.47
C LEU A 2 -60.31 -1.38 9.82
N PHE A 3 -59.28 -1.95 9.20
CA PHE A 3 -58.29 -1.42 8.23
C PHE A 3 -56.90 -1.10 8.81
N ASN A 4 -55.77 -1.53 8.22
CA ASN A 4 -55.46 -2.56 7.23
C ASN A 4 -53.92 -2.69 7.22
N VAL A 5 -53.41 -3.92 7.18
CA VAL A 5 -51.99 -4.24 6.96
C VAL A 5 -51.81 -4.46 5.47
N ARG A 6 -51.08 -3.58 4.75
CA ARG A 6 -50.28 -3.86 3.53
C ARG A 6 -49.80 -2.58 2.83
N ASN A 7 -48.60 -2.68 2.25
CA ASN A 7 -47.89 -1.73 1.38
C ASN A 7 -47.19 -0.61 2.16
N PHE A 8 -45.86 -0.53 2.20
CA PHE A 8 -45.00 -0.26 1.05
C PHE A 8 -43.64 -0.98 1.20
N PHE A 9 -43.45 -2.09 0.49
CA PHE A 9 -42.11 -2.44 0.01
C PHE A 9 -41.78 -1.45 -1.12
N SER A 10 -41.11 -0.34 -0.79
CA SER A 10 -40.49 0.50 -1.81
C SER A 10 -39.21 -0.18 -2.27
N THR A 11 -39.31 -0.97 -3.33
CA THR A 11 -38.16 -1.34 -4.16
C THR A 11 -37.67 -0.09 -4.86
N ALA A 12 -36.80 0.68 -4.20
CA ALA A 12 -36.01 1.71 -4.86
C ALA A 12 -34.99 1.00 -5.76
N LYS A 13 -35.36 0.74 -7.03
CA LYS A 13 -34.39 0.48 -8.09
C LYS A 13 -33.55 1.75 -8.24
N LEU A 14 -32.36 1.77 -7.63
CA LEU A 14 -31.39 2.82 -7.84
C LEU A 14 -30.88 2.73 -9.29
N THR A 15 -31.45 3.54 -10.17
CA THR A 15 -30.88 3.79 -11.49
C THR A 15 -29.76 4.80 -11.34
N TRP A 16 -28.54 4.30 -11.23
CA TRP A 16 -27.32 5.11 -11.19
C TRP A 16 -27.12 5.80 -12.54
N THR A 17 -27.24 7.13 -12.55
CA THR A 17 -26.87 7.93 -13.72
C THR A 17 -25.36 8.17 -13.74
N SER A 18 -24.77 8.16 -14.94
CA SER A 18 -23.31 8.26 -15.17
C SER A 18 -22.63 9.47 -14.52
N LYS A 19 -23.37 10.56 -14.25
CA LYS A 19 -22.84 11.75 -13.55
C LYS A 19 -22.69 11.57 -12.02
N GLN A 20 -23.45 10.68 -11.38
CA GLN A 20 -23.31 10.39 -9.94
C GLN A 20 -22.15 9.42 -9.64
N LEU A 21 -21.85 8.53 -10.59
CA LEU A 21 -20.72 7.60 -10.52
C LEU A 21 -19.37 8.33 -10.48
N LEU A 22 -19.24 9.46 -11.18
CA LEU A 22 -18.00 10.25 -11.21
C LEU A 22 -17.64 10.89 -9.85
N ARG A 23 -18.61 11.14 -8.97
CA ARG A 23 -18.35 11.72 -7.63
C ARG A 23 -17.94 10.68 -6.59
N HIS A 24 -18.25 9.39 -6.82
CA HIS A 24 -18.01 8.30 -5.87
C HIS A 24 -16.85 7.39 -6.27
N PHE A 25 -16.13 7.70 -7.35
CA PHE A 25 -14.96 6.91 -7.76
C PHE A 25 -13.81 6.97 -6.73
N TRP A 26 -13.83 7.99 -5.86
CA TRP A 26 -12.69 8.38 -5.04
C TRP A 26 -12.79 7.92 -3.58
N TYR A 27 -13.97 7.57 -3.07
CA TYR A 27 -14.20 6.99 -1.74
C TYR A 27 -15.66 6.51 -1.68
N GLY A 28 -15.95 5.44 -0.93
CA GLY A 28 -17.28 4.81 -0.94
C GLY A 28 -17.22 3.28 -0.93
N PRO A 29 -18.29 2.57 -1.33
CA PRO A 29 -18.25 1.11 -1.45
C PRO A 29 -17.10 0.70 -2.37
N PRO A 30 -16.35 -0.38 -2.06
CA PRO A 30 -15.29 -0.85 -2.94
C PRO A 30 -15.89 -1.07 -4.32
N ALA A 31 -15.24 -0.52 -5.35
CA ALA A 31 -15.49 -0.99 -6.70
C ALA A 31 -15.36 -2.52 -6.63
N GLN A 32 -16.40 -3.26 -7.06
CA GLN A 32 -16.38 -4.72 -7.09
C GLN A 32 -15.31 -5.18 -8.09
N MET A 33 -14.07 -5.15 -7.66
CA MET A 33 -12.90 -5.56 -8.41
C MET A 33 -12.37 -6.80 -7.70
N ASN A 34 -12.33 -7.91 -8.43
CA ASN A 34 -11.82 -9.17 -7.90
C ASN A 34 -10.27 -9.09 -7.91
N VAL A 35 -9.69 -8.44 -6.90
CA VAL A 35 -8.24 -8.15 -6.81
C VAL A 35 -7.58 -8.99 -5.73
N HIS A 36 -6.44 -9.59 -6.06
CA HIS A 36 -5.66 -10.43 -5.14
C HIS A 36 -4.25 -9.85 -4.97
N LEU A 37 -4.10 -8.94 -4.00
CA LEU A 37 -2.85 -8.23 -3.71
C LEU A 37 -2.11 -8.74 -2.47
N LYS A 38 -2.72 -9.62 -1.67
CA LYS A 38 -2.10 -10.15 -0.45
C LYS A 38 -0.84 -10.94 -0.81
N GLY A 39 0.29 -10.59 -0.20
CA GLY A 39 1.58 -11.26 -0.43
C GLY A 39 2.31 -10.81 -1.70
N ARG A 40 1.76 -9.87 -2.49
CA ARG A 40 2.39 -9.37 -3.71
C ARG A 40 3.47 -8.33 -3.39
N ASP A 41 4.57 -8.40 -4.12
CA ASP A 41 5.62 -7.38 -4.14
C ASP A 41 5.22 -6.19 -5.02
N LEU A 42 5.64 -4.99 -4.62
CA LEU A 42 5.53 -3.76 -5.40
C LEU A 42 6.90 -3.34 -5.93
N LEU A 43 7.41 -4.07 -6.93
CA LEU A 43 8.71 -3.77 -7.55
C LEU A 43 8.60 -2.71 -8.65
N THR A 44 7.57 -2.84 -9.50
CA THR A 44 7.25 -1.95 -10.61
C THR A 44 5.74 -1.98 -10.88
N LEU A 45 5.18 -0.88 -11.37
CA LEU A 45 3.75 -0.83 -11.73
C LEU A 45 3.41 -1.64 -12.98
N GLN A 46 4.43 -2.05 -13.77
CA GLN A 46 4.22 -2.92 -14.93
C GLN A 46 3.69 -4.31 -14.56
N ASN A 47 3.90 -4.73 -13.29
CA ASN A 47 3.43 -6.02 -12.77
C ASN A 47 1.99 -5.96 -12.23
N TYR A 48 1.27 -4.86 -12.49
CA TYR A 48 -0.07 -4.61 -11.99
C TYR A 48 -1.03 -4.33 -13.14
N THR A 49 -2.22 -4.91 -13.04
CA THR A 49 -3.33 -4.62 -13.95
C THR A 49 -3.93 -3.26 -13.64
N ALA A 50 -4.64 -2.68 -14.60
CA ALA A 50 -5.31 -1.39 -14.41
C ALA A 50 -6.31 -1.41 -13.23
N ASP A 51 -7.00 -2.53 -13.00
CA ASP A 51 -7.97 -2.64 -11.92
C ASP A 51 -7.29 -2.79 -10.55
N GLU A 52 -6.16 -3.50 -10.48
CA GLU A 52 -5.33 -3.52 -9.26
C GLU A 52 -4.80 -2.11 -8.92
N LEU A 53 -4.35 -1.34 -9.93
CA LEU A 53 -3.89 0.04 -9.74
C LEU A 53 -5.04 0.96 -9.28
N LYS A 54 -6.22 0.87 -9.91
CA LYS A 54 -7.40 1.61 -9.47
C LYS A 54 -7.77 1.27 -8.03
N TYR A 55 -7.68 -0.01 -7.66
CA TYR A 55 -7.94 -0.46 -6.29
C TYR A 55 -6.95 0.13 -5.28
N LEU A 56 -5.64 0.15 -5.60
CA LEU A 56 -4.63 0.80 -4.76
C LEU A 56 -4.92 2.31 -4.57
N LEU A 57 -5.30 3.01 -5.64
CA LEU A 57 -5.64 4.43 -5.59
C LEU A 57 -6.91 4.70 -4.79
N TRP A 58 -7.95 3.89 -5.01
CA TRP A 58 -9.18 3.94 -4.22
C TRP A 58 -8.90 3.69 -2.73
N MET A 59 -8.10 2.68 -2.39
CA MET A 59 -7.73 2.38 -1.00
C MET A 59 -6.98 3.55 -0.36
N ALA A 60 -6.02 4.15 -1.06
CA ALA A 60 -5.26 5.29 -0.56
C ALA A 60 -6.17 6.50 -0.28
N SER A 61 -7.13 6.77 -1.17
CA SER A 61 -8.09 7.85 -1.01
C SER A 61 -9.09 7.59 0.13
N ASP A 62 -9.60 6.36 0.27
CA ASP A 62 -10.48 5.96 1.38
C ASP A 62 -9.77 6.11 2.73
N LEU A 63 -8.54 5.59 2.86
CA LEU A 63 -7.74 5.73 4.08
C LEU A 63 -7.49 7.19 4.41
N LYS A 64 -7.15 8.02 3.42
CA LYS A 64 -6.99 9.47 3.62
C LYS A 64 -8.28 10.11 4.11
N GLN A 65 -9.43 9.79 3.53
CA GLN A 65 -10.72 10.33 3.96
C GLN A 65 -11.04 9.94 5.40
N ARG A 66 -10.88 8.67 5.75
CA ARG A 66 -11.24 8.15 7.07
C ARG A 66 -10.31 8.65 8.16
N ILE A 67 -9.00 8.60 7.92
CA ILE A 67 -8.00 8.99 8.92
C ILE A 67 -7.91 10.53 9.01
N LYS A 68 -7.67 11.22 7.89
CA LYS A 68 -7.37 12.65 7.90
C LYS A 68 -8.62 13.52 8.06
N HIS A 69 -9.71 13.18 7.39
CA HIS A 69 -10.89 14.03 7.33
C HIS A 69 -11.97 13.66 8.35
N LYS A 70 -12.11 12.38 8.68
CA LYS A 70 -13.06 11.90 9.70
C LYS A 70 -12.45 11.64 11.07
N GLY A 71 -11.12 11.56 11.18
CA GLY A 71 -10.44 11.28 12.44
C GLY A 71 -10.62 9.84 12.93
N GLU A 72 -10.92 8.89 12.04
CA GLU A 72 -11.07 7.47 12.41
C GLU A 72 -9.71 6.88 12.80
N TYR A 73 -9.69 6.13 13.92
CA TYR A 73 -8.54 5.32 14.30
C TYR A 73 -8.65 3.92 13.68
N LEU A 74 -7.71 3.58 12.78
CA LEU A 74 -7.73 2.34 12.00
C LEU A 74 -6.41 1.57 12.18
N PRO A 75 -6.27 0.76 13.24
CA PRO A 75 -5.04 0.04 13.56
C PRO A 75 -4.86 -1.23 12.69
N LEU A 76 -4.94 -1.09 11.37
CA LEU A 76 -4.91 -2.19 10.40
C LEU A 76 -3.58 -2.96 10.39
N MET A 77 -2.50 -2.32 10.83
CA MET A 77 -1.14 -2.86 10.95
C MET A 77 -0.72 -3.08 12.40
N GLN A 78 -1.67 -3.16 13.34
CA GLN A 78 -1.36 -3.41 14.76
C GLN A 78 -0.49 -4.65 14.95
N GLY A 79 0.63 -4.48 15.65
CA GLY A 79 1.58 -5.57 15.92
C GLY A 79 2.34 -6.06 14.68
N LYS A 80 2.29 -5.30 13.57
CA LYS A 80 3.09 -5.58 12.37
C LYS A 80 4.32 -4.69 12.33
N SER A 81 5.39 -5.22 11.75
CA SER A 81 6.67 -4.53 11.60
C SER A 81 7.05 -4.35 10.13
N LEU A 82 7.63 -3.20 9.79
CA LEU A 82 8.15 -2.86 8.46
C LEU A 82 9.66 -2.61 8.57
N ALA A 83 10.49 -3.41 7.89
CA ALA A 83 11.89 -3.07 7.70
C ALA A 83 12.03 -2.05 6.56
N MET A 84 12.79 -0.98 6.77
CA MET A 84 13.01 0.07 5.78
C MET A 84 14.50 0.21 5.45
N ILE A 85 14.93 -0.39 4.35
CA ILE A 85 16.31 -0.40 3.87
C ILE A 85 16.57 0.80 2.95
N PHE A 86 17.60 1.60 3.25
CA PHE A 86 17.97 2.78 2.47
C PHE A 86 19.46 2.81 2.13
N GLU A 87 19.79 2.50 0.88
CA GLU A 87 21.14 2.75 0.31
C GLU A 87 21.33 4.24 -0.05
N LYS A 88 20.22 4.91 -0.37
CA LYS A 88 20.17 6.35 -0.67
C LYS A 88 19.24 7.02 0.31
N ARG A 89 19.78 7.88 1.18
CA ARG A 89 18.97 8.66 2.13
C ARG A 89 17.89 9.46 1.38
N SER A 90 16.67 9.44 1.90
CA SER A 90 15.53 10.20 1.39
C SER A 90 14.56 10.51 2.53
N THR A 91 14.58 11.77 2.97
CA THR A 91 13.71 12.23 4.07
C THR A 91 12.24 12.06 3.72
N ARG A 92 11.84 12.34 2.48
CA ARG A 92 10.43 12.25 2.05
C ARG A 92 9.93 10.82 2.08
N THR A 93 10.64 9.89 1.44
CA THR A 93 10.24 8.47 1.37
C THR A 93 10.24 7.85 2.76
N ARG A 94 11.24 8.15 3.59
CA ARG A 94 11.29 7.68 4.98
C ARG A 94 10.10 8.20 5.76
N LEU A 95 9.94 9.52 5.85
CA LEU A 95 8.91 10.14 6.67
C LEU A 95 7.51 9.70 6.24
N SER A 96 7.24 9.59 4.93
CA SER A 96 5.94 9.14 4.44
C SER A 96 5.64 7.69 4.80
N ALA A 97 6.62 6.79 4.66
CA ALA A 97 6.43 5.38 4.96
C ALA A 97 6.32 5.14 6.48
N GLU A 98 7.23 5.73 7.26
CA GLU A 98 7.26 5.62 8.72
C GLU A 98 5.97 6.15 9.34
N THR A 99 5.55 7.35 8.95
CA THR A 99 4.30 7.97 9.45
C THR A 99 3.08 7.19 8.98
N GLY A 100 3.04 6.78 7.71
CA GLY A 100 1.90 6.03 7.15
C GLY A 100 1.71 4.68 7.85
N PHE A 101 2.79 3.96 8.13
CA PHE A 101 2.73 2.67 8.82
C PHE A 101 2.36 2.84 10.30
N ALA A 102 2.90 3.87 10.97
CA ALA A 102 2.56 4.21 12.36
C ALA A 102 1.09 4.64 12.52
N LEU A 103 0.54 5.41 11.58
CA LEU A 103 -0.89 5.79 11.58
C LEU A 103 -1.82 4.57 11.53
N LEU A 104 -1.35 3.47 10.93
CA LEU A 104 -2.08 2.20 10.88
C LEU A 104 -1.76 1.29 12.08
N GLY A 105 -1.04 1.77 13.10
CA GLY A 105 -0.69 1.00 14.31
C GLY A 105 0.53 0.06 14.16
N GLY A 106 1.25 0.14 13.04
CA GLY A 106 2.45 -0.64 12.80
C GLY A 106 3.74 0.03 13.31
N HIS A 107 4.81 -0.75 13.40
CA HIS A 107 6.14 -0.25 13.74
C HIS A 107 7.07 -0.32 12.53
N ALA A 108 7.77 0.76 12.21
CA ALA A 108 8.74 0.77 11.10
C ALA A 108 10.17 0.95 11.64
N SER A 109 11.08 0.09 11.20
CA SER A 109 12.48 0.11 11.59
C SER A 109 13.33 0.62 10.43
N PHE A 110 13.96 1.78 10.63
CA PHE A 110 14.80 2.43 9.61
C PHE A 110 16.23 1.89 9.66
N LEU A 111 16.71 1.40 8.52
CA LEU A 111 18.00 0.73 8.35
C LEU A 111 18.76 1.38 7.18
N THR A 112 19.87 2.05 7.48
CA THR A 112 20.79 2.57 6.47
C THR A 112 21.92 1.59 6.21
N THR A 113 22.69 1.78 5.14
CA THR A 113 23.93 1.03 4.87
C THR A 113 25.00 1.10 5.96
N GLN A 114 24.85 2.01 6.94
CA GLN A 114 25.70 2.05 8.13
C GLN A 114 25.19 1.13 9.24
N ASP A 115 23.89 0.83 9.24
CA ASP A 115 23.22 -0.02 10.23
C ASP A 115 23.19 -1.48 9.77
N ILE A 116 23.17 -1.72 8.46
CA ILE A 116 23.16 -3.05 7.83
C ILE A 116 24.40 -3.22 6.96
N HIS A 117 25.08 -4.35 7.12
CA HIS A 117 26.31 -4.69 6.39
C HIS A 117 26.01 -5.26 4.98
N LEU A 118 25.05 -4.65 4.28
CA LEU A 118 24.62 -5.06 2.94
C LEU A 118 25.82 -5.04 1.97
N GLY A 119 26.22 -6.22 1.50
CA GLY A 119 27.28 -6.39 0.51
C GLY A 119 28.71 -6.30 1.05
N THR A 120 28.90 -6.08 2.36
CA THR A 120 30.23 -6.10 3.00
C THR A 120 30.46 -7.35 3.83
N ASN A 121 29.62 -7.59 4.84
CA ASN A 121 29.70 -8.79 5.70
C ASN A 121 28.50 -9.74 5.52
N GLU A 122 27.41 -9.30 4.89
CA GLU A 122 26.24 -10.13 4.61
C GLU A 122 25.79 -10.00 3.16
N SER A 123 25.38 -11.13 2.59
CA SER A 123 24.78 -11.15 1.25
C SER A 123 23.37 -10.57 1.32
N LEU A 124 22.92 -9.96 0.22
CA LEU A 124 21.57 -9.45 0.09
C LEU A 124 20.51 -10.55 0.27
N THR A 125 20.83 -11.77 -0.17
CA THR A 125 19.98 -12.96 -0.02
C THR A 125 19.78 -13.32 1.45
N ASP A 126 20.86 -13.31 2.25
CA ASP A 126 20.78 -13.62 3.67
C ASP A 126 20.03 -12.52 4.42
N THR A 127 20.32 -11.25 4.10
CA THR A 127 19.59 -10.11 4.66
C THR A 127 18.09 -10.23 4.40
N ALA A 128 17.67 -10.55 3.17
CA ALA A 128 16.26 -10.71 2.81
C ALA A 128 15.58 -11.82 3.62
N ARG A 129 16.24 -12.98 3.78
CA ARG A 129 15.73 -14.11 4.55
C ARG A 129 15.60 -13.79 6.04
N VAL A 130 16.63 -13.20 6.63
CA VAL A 130 16.66 -12.84 8.06
C VAL A 130 15.56 -11.81 8.38
N LEU A 131 15.48 -10.74 7.59
CA LEU A 131 14.46 -9.70 7.80
C LEU A 131 13.04 -10.23 7.60
N SER A 132 12.85 -11.20 6.71
CA SER A 132 11.54 -11.84 6.52
C SER A 132 11.07 -12.61 7.76
N GLY A 133 11.99 -13.17 8.55
CA GLY A 133 11.67 -13.84 9.82
C GLY A 133 11.33 -12.87 10.96
N MET A 134 11.72 -11.59 10.84
CA MET A 134 11.60 -10.59 11.90
C MET A 134 10.52 -9.54 11.62
N THR A 135 10.11 -9.37 10.37
CA THR A 135 9.20 -8.31 9.94
C THR A 135 8.07 -8.86 9.08
N ASN A 136 7.08 -8.01 8.74
CA ASN A 136 5.93 -8.40 7.93
C ASN A 136 5.96 -7.83 6.52
N ALA A 137 6.86 -6.91 6.24
CA ALA A 137 7.14 -6.36 4.92
C ALA A 137 8.52 -5.69 4.94
N ILE A 138 9.13 -5.54 3.77
CA ILE A 138 10.39 -4.85 3.59
C ILE A 138 10.21 -3.77 2.54
N LEU A 139 10.42 -2.50 2.91
CA LEU A 139 10.57 -1.40 1.96
C LEU A 139 12.05 -1.19 1.69
N ALA A 140 12.45 -1.22 0.43
CA ALA A 140 13.83 -1.07 0.03
C ALA A 140 13.99 0.06 -1.00
N ARG A 141 14.90 0.99 -0.69
CA ARG A 141 15.35 2.05 -1.58
C ARG A 141 16.81 1.80 -1.93
N VAL A 142 17.02 1.30 -3.13
CA VAL A 142 18.31 0.76 -3.60
C VAL A 142 18.79 1.49 -4.85
N TYR A 143 20.04 1.26 -5.25
CA TYR A 143 20.54 1.70 -6.55
C TYR A 143 20.04 0.79 -7.67
N LYS A 144 20.36 -0.51 -7.64
CA LYS A 144 20.10 -1.42 -8.75
C LYS A 144 18.74 -2.08 -8.55
N HIS A 145 17.92 -2.10 -9.61
CA HIS A 145 16.63 -2.80 -9.54
C HIS A 145 16.80 -4.31 -9.29
N ASN A 146 17.86 -4.90 -9.82
CA ASN A 146 18.19 -6.30 -9.60
C ASN A 146 18.35 -6.67 -8.11
N ASP A 147 18.73 -5.72 -7.26
CA ASP A 147 18.81 -5.97 -5.82
C ASP A 147 17.40 -6.25 -5.24
N LEU A 148 16.38 -5.52 -5.71
CA LEU A 148 14.98 -5.79 -5.37
C LEU A 148 14.51 -7.15 -5.92
N ASP A 149 14.92 -7.51 -7.14
CA ASP A 149 14.57 -8.80 -7.74
C ASP A 149 15.16 -9.97 -6.95
N ILE A 150 16.40 -9.81 -6.45
CA ILE A 150 17.04 -10.79 -5.56
C ILE A 150 16.28 -10.87 -4.23
N MET A 151 15.99 -9.73 -3.60
CA MET A 151 15.25 -9.70 -2.35
C MET A 151 13.86 -10.33 -2.49
N SER A 152 13.14 -10.06 -3.57
CA SER A 152 11.81 -10.61 -3.85
C SER A 152 11.81 -12.14 -3.97
N LYS A 153 12.87 -12.71 -4.55
CA LYS A 153 13.01 -14.17 -4.68
C LYS A 153 13.31 -14.86 -3.35
N GLU A 154 14.03 -14.19 -2.46
CA GLU A 154 14.55 -14.78 -1.22
C GLU A 154 13.70 -14.46 0.01
N ALA A 155 12.96 -13.36 -0.01
CA ALA A 155 12.09 -12.95 1.08
C ALA A 155 10.80 -13.77 1.10
N THR A 156 10.30 -14.05 2.29
CA THR A 156 8.98 -14.67 2.50
C THR A 156 7.89 -13.64 2.82
N VAL A 157 8.24 -12.35 2.82
CA VAL A 157 7.35 -11.22 3.06
C VAL A 157 7.42 -10.22 1.90
N PRO A 158 6.37 -9.40 1.68
CA PRO A 158 6.33 -8.48 0.56
C PRO A 158 7.48 -7.47 0.53
N ILE A 159 8.08 -7.32 -0.65
CA ILE A 159 9.08 -6.29 -0.97
C ILE A 159 8.40 -5.09 -1.64
N ILE A 160 8.66 -3.91 -1.11
CA ILE A 160 8.15 -2.63 -1.61
C ILE A 160 9.31 -1.79 -2.14
N ASN A 161 9.31 -1.49 -3.43
CA ASN A 161 10.31 -0.62 -4.04
C ASN A 161 10.06 0.85 -3.65
N GLY A 162 10.88 1.35 -2.74
CA GLY A 162 10.90 2.76 -2.33
C GLY A 162 11.48 3.70 -3.38
N LEU A 163 12.46 3.22 -4.16
CA LEU A 163 13.02 3.78 -5.39
C LEU A 163 14.20 2.88 -5.83
N SER A 164 14.32 2.65 -7.14
CA SER A 164 15.51 2.15 -7.81
C SER A 164 15.92 3.11 -8.94
N ASN A 165 17.09 2.91 -9.55
CA ASN A 165 17.47 3.71 -10.73
C ASN A 165 16.52 3.54 -11.92
N LEU A 166 15.71 2.46 -11.96
CA LEU A 166 14.76 2.19 -13.05
C LEU A 166 13.33 2.63 -12.72
N TYR A 167 12.88 2.45 -11.47
CA TYR A 167 11.47 2.63 -11.13
C TYR A 167 11.26 3.33 -9.80
N HIS A 168 10.20 4.14 -9.75
CA HIS A 168 9.72 4.79 -8.52
C HIS A 168 8.18 4.62 -8.40
N PRO A 169 7.69 3.38 -8.15
CA PRO A 169 6.25 3.09 -8.21
C PRO A 169 5.44 3.89 -7.20
N LEU A 170 5.96 4.10 -5.98
CA LEU A 170 5.28 4.89 -4.95
C LEU A 170 5.06 6.35 -5.36
N GLN A 171 6.01 6.97 -6.06
CA GLN A 171 5.87 8.35 -6.53
C GLN A 171 4.79 8.43 -7.61
N ILE A 172 4.81 7.52 -8.57
CA ILE A 172 3.81 7.50 -9.66
C ILE A 172 2.41 7.30 -9.10
N LEU A 173 2.21 6.41 -8.11
CA LEU A 173 0.92 6.25 -7.44
C LEU A 173 0.47 7.52 -6.72
N ALA A 174 1.39 8.21 -6.03
CA ALA A 174 1.09 9.49 -5.38
C ALA A 174 0.73 10.59 -6.39
N ASP A 175 1.42 10.64 -7.53
CA ASP A 175 1.14 11.58 -8.62
C ASP A 175 -0.25 11.32 -9.21
N TYR A 176 -0.58 10.06 -9.52
CA TYR A 176 -1.92 9.68 -9.96
C TYR A 176 -2.97 10.10 -8.93
N LEU A 177 -2.80 9.75 -7.66
CA LEU A 177 -3.74 10.12 -6.60
C LEU A 177 -3.93 11.64 -6.46
N THR A 178 -2.92 12.43 -6.83
CA THR A 178 -2.99 13.91 -6.76
C THR A 178 -3.74 14.50 -7.96
N LEU A 179 -3.65 13.86 -9.13
CA LEU A 179 -4.31 14.31 -10.36
C LEU A 179 -5.80 13.91 -10.44
N GLN A 180 -6.22 12.95 -9.62
CA GLN A 180 -7.61 12.51 -9.48
C GLN A 180 -8.52 13.62 -8.96
#